data_AF-A0A840WUF0-F1
#
_entry.id   AF-A0A840WUF0-F1
#
_cell.length_a   1.000
_cell.length_b   1.000
_cell.length_c   1.000
_cell.angle_alpha   90.00
_cell.angle_beta   90.00
_cell.angle_gamma   90.00
#
_symmetry.space_group_name_H-M   'P 1'
#
loop_
_entity.id
_entity.type
_entity.pdbx_description
1 polymer ?
#
loop_
_entity_poly.entity_id
_entity_poly.type
_entity_poly.pdbx_seq_one_letter_code
_entity_poly.pdbx_strand_id
1 'polypeptide(L)'
;MTLPTIASLWIGTRITWYEAVCIQSYLDHGHRFVLFCKPGTQNIPDGVEVRSIDDEGLANHWPLQTRKQRACYSDHFRLLMIRDYGFVWSDLDAFCVRPLDLPGDRIYGAQNRRWSIATGILKLPPDSEALARCIAFNEEDNPIPPWFDAEERAPLEALKAVGTPHRIDQLDWAVSGPLILTHFLQETGEIKHALPLRFLYPFDTRRLRKFGFETDDYRPKLNKQTYSIHLFGENRRLLMEKFDGLPPKDSFFDQICRQHNIRPGTMPILPDETPLAIDAGAAKA
;
A
#
# COMPACT_ATOMS: atom_id res chain seq x y z
N MET A 1 1.71 -15.63 -21.97
CA MET A 1 0.92 -15.50 -20.71
C MET A 1 0.53 -14.04 -20.59
N THR A 2 -0.72 -13.73 -20.25
CA THR A 2 -1.19 -12.36 -20.03
C THR A 2 -0.70 -11.87 -18.67
N LEU A 3 -0.19 -10.64 -18.61
CA LEU A 3 0.23 -10.02 -17.34
C LEU A 3 -0.97 -9.83 -16.40
N PRO A 4 -0.77 -9.89 -15.07
CA PRO A 4 -1.85 -9.68 -14.11
C PRO A 4 -2.44 -8.27 -14.22
N THR A 5 -3.75 -8.14 -13.95
CA THR A 5 -4.39 -6.84 -13.75
C THR A 5 -3.96 -6.27 -12.40
N ILE A 6 -3.57 -5.01 -12.39
CA ILE A 6 -3.17 -4.26 -11.21
C ILE A 6 -4.35 -3.39 -10.78
N ALA A 7 -4.57 -3.28 -9.48
CA ALA A 7 -5.61 -2.45 -8.92
C ALA A 7 -5.12 -1.64 -7.72
N SER A 8 -5.69 -0.46 -7.54
CA SER A 8 -5.41 0.42 -6.41
C SER A 8 -6.63 1.23 -5.99
N LEU A 9 -6.51 1.93 -4.86
CA LEU A 9 -7.53 2.77 -4.26
C LEU A 9 -7.04 4.21 -4.12
N TRP A 10 -7.89 5.17 -4.47
CA TRP A 10 -7.68 6.58 -4.18
C TRP A 10 -8.89 7.25 -3.55
N ILE A 11 -8.73 7.67 -2.29
CA ILE A 11 -9.76 8.37 -1.51
C ILE A 11 -9.69 9.90 -1.71
N GLY A 12 -8.58 10.39 -2.26
CA GLY A 12 -8.34 11.81 -2.49
C GLY A 12 -9.12 12.38 -3.70
N THR A 13 -9.14 13.70 -3.79
CA THR A 13 -9.83 14.44 -4.87
C THR A 13 -8.99 14.55 -6.14
N ARG A 14 -7.67 14.39 -6.05
CA ARG A 14 -6.74 14.54 -7.18
C ARG A 14 -5.53 13.63 -7.06
N ILE A 15 -5.09 13.07 -8.17
CA ILE A 15 -3.81 12.35 -8.29
C ILE A 15 -2.68 13.37 -8.50
N THR A 16 -1.53 13.15 -7.84
CA THR A 16 -0.32 13.94 -8.04
C THR A 16 0.66 13.17 -8.93
N TRP A 17 1.76 13.79 -9.35
CA TRP A 17 2.80 13.10 -10.12
C TRP A 17 3.34 11.87 -9.41
N TYR A 18 3.30 11.86 -8.07
CA TYR A 18 3.84 10.80 -7.24
C TYR A 18 3.05 9.49 -7.41
N GLU A 19 1.73 9.60 -7.39
CA GLU A 19 0.86 8.45 -7.63
C GLU A 19 0.75 8.14 -9.14
N ALA A 20 0.72 9.18 -9.99
CA ALA A 20 0.66 9.02 -11.44
C ALA A 20 1.85 8.25 -12.02
N VAL A 21 3.08 8.50 -11.54
CA VAL A 21 4.26 7.80 -12.03
C VAL A 21 4.24 6.31 -11.65
N CYS A 22 3.69 5.95 -10.49
CA CYS A 22 3.48 4.56 -10.11
C CYS A 22 2.48 3.89 -11.05
N ILE A 23 1.32 4.50 -11.31
CA ILE A 23 0.31 3.98 -12.23
C ILE A 23 0.89 3.81 -13.65
N GLN A 24 1.50 4.87 -14.18
CA GLN A 24 2.07 4.88 -15.53
C GLN A 24 3.16 3.83 -15.69
N SER A 25 3.95 3.59 -14.64
CA SER A 25 4.97 2.54 -14.68
C SER A 25 4.38 1.14 -14.91
N TYR A 26 3.18 0.83 -14.42
CA TYR A 26 2.52 -0.44 -14.73
C TYR A 26 1.96 -0.48 -16.15
N LEU A 27 1.33 0.62 -16.60
CA LEU A 27 0.78 0.74 -17.94
C LEU A 27 1.86 0.56 -19.01
N ASP A 28 3.02 1.21 -18.84
CA ASP A 28 4.15 1.13 -19.76
C ASP A 28 4.77 -0.28 -19.80
N HIS A 29 4.61 -1.06 -18.74
CA HIS A 29 4.98 -2.48 -18.69
C HIS A 29 3.90 -3.42 -19.23
N GLY A 30 2.79 -2.89 -19.75
CA GLY A 30 1.73 -3.66 -20.40
C GLY A 30 0.68 -4.25 -19.46
N HIS A 31 0.64 -3.82 -18.20
CA HIS A 31 -0.41 -4.21 -17.28
C HIS A 31 -1.70 -3.42 -17.54
N ARG A 32 -2.86 -4.08 -17.42
CA ARG A 32 -4.13 -3.38 -17.21
C ARG A 32 -4.13 -2.81 -15.80
N PHE A 33 -4.52 -1.54 -15.65
CA PHE A 33 -4.59 -0.86 -14.36
C PHE A 33 -6.03 -0.42 -14.05
N VAL A 34 -6.53 -0.82 -12.89
CA VAL A 34 -7.86 -0.45 -12.37
C VAL A 34 -7.68 0.48 -11.16
N LEU A 35 -8.25 1.67 -11.21
CA LEU A 35 -8.25 2.59 -10.09
C LEU A 35 -9.66 2.70 -9.52
N PHE A 36 -9.82 2.27 -8.28
CA PHE A 36 -11.01 2.52 -7.48
C PHE A 36 -10.90 3.92 -6.86
N CYS A 37 -11.76 4.85 -7.25
CA CYS A 37 -11.76 6.20 -6.71
C CYS A 37 -13.17 6.80 -6.61
N LYS A 38 -13.28 7.98 -6.01
CA LYS A 38 -14.54 8.72 -5.99
C LYS A 38 -14.83 9.31 -7.38
N PRO A 39 -16.11 9.43 -7.77
CA PRO A 39 -16.47 10.20 -8.96
C PRO A 39 -15.88 11.61 -8.92
N GLY A 40 -15.29 12.07 -10.03
CA GLY A 40 -14.70 13.39 -10.14
C GLY A 40 -13.24 13.51 -9.66
N THR A 41 -12.58 12.42 -9.26
CA THR A 41 -11.14 12.43 -9.00
C THR A 41 -10.36 12.97 -10.21
N GLN A 42 -9.54 13.99 -9.99
CA GLN A 42 -8.78 14.67 -11.04
C GLN A 42 -7.43 14.00 -11.32
N ASN A 43 -6.87 14.30 -12.50
CA ASN A 43 -5.49 13.94 -12.88
C ASN A 43 -5.20 12.42 -12.97
N ILE A 44 -6.21 11.60 -13.23
CA ILE A 44 -6.02 10.17 -13.47
C ILE A 44 -5.29 9.99 -14.82
N PRO A 45 -4.20 9.21 -14.88
CA PRO A 45 -3.49 8.93 -16.14
C PRO A 45 -4.39 8.26 -17.20
N ASP A 46 -4.10 8.54 -18.47
CA ASP A 46 -4.77 7.89 -19.60
C ASP A 46 -4.53 6.37 -19.59
N GLY A 47 -5.53 5.60 -20.01
CA GLY A 47 -5.45 4.13 -20.05
C GLY A 47 -5.79 3.42 -18.73
N VAL A 48 -6.04 4.17 -17.66
CA VAL A 48 -6.57 3.63 -16.39
C VAL A 48 -8.06 3.31 -16.54
N GLU A 49 -8.46 2.12 -16.13
CA GLU A 49 -9.87 1.79 -15.92
C GLU A 49 -10.32 2.34 -14.57
N VAL A 50 -11.26 3.27 -14.59
CA VAL A 50 -11.79 3.90 -13.37
C VAL A 50 -13.03 3.15 -12.90
N ARG A 51 -13.06 2.84 -11.60
CA ARG A 51 -14.22 2.26 -10.91
C ARG A 51 -14.61 3.12 -9.72
N SER A 52 -15.91 3.31 -9.54
CA SER A 52 -16.45 4.08 -8.41
C SER A 52 -16.31 3.27 -7.13
N ILE A 53 -15.75 3.87 -6.07
CA ILE A 53 -15.72 3.24 -4.74
C ILE A 53 -17.15 2.99 -4.22
N ASP A 54 -18.09 3.87 -4.55
CA ASP A 54 -19.45 3.85 -4.00
C ASP A 54 -20.33 2.74 -4.62
N ASP A 55 -20.06 2.36 -5.88
CA ASP A 55 -20.87 1.38 -6.62
C ASP A 55 -20.47 -0.07 -6.36
N GLU A 56 -19.24 -0.28 -5.88
CA GLU A 56 -18.60 -1.60 -5.82
C GLU A 56 -18.99 -2.39 -4.56
N GLY A 57 -19.68 -1.77 -3.59
CA GLY A 57 -20.10 -2.45 -2.35
C GLY A 57 -18.95 -2.91 -1.44
N LEU A 58 -17.70 -2.64 -1.83
CA LEU A 58 -16.48 -2.86 -1.03
C LEU A 58 -16.31 -1.78 0.05
N ALA A 59 -17.07 -0.70 -0.04
CA ALA A 59 -17.05 0.41 0.91
C ALA A 59 -17.95 0.09 2.11
N ASN A 60 -17.33 -0.20 3.25
CA ASN A 60 -18.03 -0.25 4.54
C ASN A 60 -18.20 1.16 5.14
N HIS A 61 -19.10 1.30 6.11
CA HIS A 61 -19.32 2.51 6.92
C HIS A 61 -18.11 2.84 7.84
N TRP A 62 -16.91 2.94 7.27
CA TRP A 62 -15.71 3.32 8.00
C TRP A 62 -15.66 4.84 8.13
N PRO A 63 -15.44 5.40 9.33
CA PRO A 63 -15.15 6.83 9.45
C PRO A 63 -13.84 7.14 8.73
N LEU A 64 -13.78 8.06 7.77
CA LEU A 64 -12.54 8.37 7.01
C LEU A 64 -11.83 9.66 7.48
N GLN A 65 -12.06 10.05 8.73
CA GLN A 65 -11.66 11.36 9.25
C GLN A 65 -10.16 11.41 9.58
N THR A 66 -9.62 10.35 10.18
CA THR A 66 -8.20 10.30 10.58
C THR A 66 -7.33 9.56 9.56
N ARG A 67 -6.01 9.77 9.65
CA ARG A 67 -5.04 9.06 8.82
C ARG A 67 -5.06 7.55 9.08
N LYS A 68 -5.17 7.15 10.36
CA LYS A 68 -5.26 5.74 10.78
C LYS A 68 -6.50 5.07 10.20
N GLN A 69 -7.64 5.76 10.27
CA GLN A 69 -8.89 5.32 9.68
C GLN A 69 -8.81 5.06 8.16
N ARG A 70 -8.22 6.00 7.41
CA ARG A 70 -8.01 5.83 5.97
C ARG A 70 -7.05 4.68 5.65
N ALA A 71 -6.03 4.47 6.47
CA ALA A 71 -5.12 3.34 6.33
C ALA A 71 -5.85 2.00 6.56
N CYS A 72 -6.61 1.86 7.65
CA CYS A 72 -7.40 0.65 7.91
C CYS A 72 -8.45 0.39 6.83
N TYR A 73 -9.12 1.45 6.34
CA TYR A 73 -10.05 1.32 5.22
C TYR A 73 -9.35 0.79 3.96
N SER A 74 -8.16 1.30 3.62
CA SER A 74 -7.37 0.81 2.48
C SER A 74 -6.92 -0.65 2.68
N ASP A 75 -6.48 -1.01 3.90
CA ASP A 75 -6.11 -2.37 4.27
C ASP A 75 -7.28 -3.36 4.12
N HIS A 76 -8.48 -2.96 4.52
CA HIS A 76 -9.67 -3.77 4.36
C HIS A 76 -10.07 -3.87 2.87
N PHE A 77 -10.16 -2.72 2.19
CA PHE A 77 -10.56 -2.64 0.79
C PHE A 77 -9.70 -3.52 -0.11
N ARG A 78 -8.37 -3.53 0.09
CA ARG A 78 -7.48 -4.37 -0.71
C ARG A 78 -7.77 -5.86 -0.55
N LEU A 79 -8.14 -6.31 0.64
CA LEU A 79 -8.44 -7.73 0.89
C LEU A 79 -9.73 -8.13 0.18
N LEU A 80 -10.78 -7.31 0.28
CA LEU A 80 -12.03 -7.56 -0.45
C LEU A 80 -11.83 -7.52 -1.96
N MET A 81 -11.06 -6.54 -2.45
CA MET A 81 -10.71 -6.43 -3.86
C MET A 81 -10.00 -7.70 -4.35
N ILE A 82 -9.02 -8.21 -3.60
CA ILE A 82 -8.33 -9.46 -3.95
C ILE A 82 -9.30 -10.65 -3.96
N ARG A 83 -10.20 -10.75 -2.98
CA ARG A 83 -11.22 -11.81 -2.91
C ARG A 83 -12.16 -11.78 -4.12
N ASP A 84 -12.70 -10.61 -4.44
CA ASP A 84 -13.79 -10.49 -5.41
C ASP A 84 -13.31 -10.43 -6.86
N TYR A 85 -12.10 -9.88 -7.07
CA TYR A 85 -11.55 -9.66 -8.41
C TYR A 85 -10.32 -10.51 -8.74
N GLY A 86 -9.58 -10.99 -7.73
CA GLY A 86 -8.31 -11.70 -7.94
C GLY A 86 -7.21 -10.85 -8.58
N PHE A 87 -7.35 -9.52 -8.58
CA PHE A 87 -6.32 -8.61 -9.10
C PHE A 87 -5.14 -8.51 -8.13
N VAL A 88 -4.03 -7.95 -8.63
CA VAL A 88 -2.88 -7.60 -7.79
C VAL A 88 -3.13 -6.20 -7.22
N TRP A 89 -3.18 -6.10 -5.91
CA TRP A 89 -3.13 -4.81 -5.25
C TRP A 89 -1.75 -4.18 -5.42
N SER A 90 -1.72 -2.90 -5.75
CA SER A 90 -0.54 -2.04 -5.62
C SER A 90 -0.93 -0.79 -4.85
N ASP A 91 -0.17 -0.42 -3.81
CA ASP A 91 -0.24 0.93 -3.27
C ASP A 91 0.21 1.92 -4.35
N LEU A 92 -0.32 3.15 -4.31
CA LEU A 92 0.06 4.23 -5.25
C LEU A 92 1.43 4.85 -4.95
N ASP A 93 2.20 4.24 -4.07
CA ASP A 93 3.61 4.51 -3.84
C ASP A 93 4.48 3.28 -4.17
N ALA A 94 3.96 2.27 -4.86
CA ALA A 94 4.76 1.12 -5.29
C ALA A 94 5.07 1.20 -6.79
N PHE A 95 6.25 1.74 -7.12
CA PHE A 95 6.71 1.95 -8.49
C PHE A 95 7.08 0.62 -9.17
N CYS A 96 6.59 0.39 -10.39
CA CYS A 96 6.85 -0.81 -11.19
C CYS A 96 8.18 -0.68 -11.94
N VAL A 97 9.19 -1.43 -11.51
CA VAL A 97 10.51 -1.46 -12.15
C VAL A 97 10.52 -2.34 -13.40
N ARG A 98 9.74 -3.42 -13.39
CA ARG A 98 9.59 -4.35 -14.51
C ARG A 98 8.26 -5.10 -14.41
N PRO A 99 7.79 -5.77 -15.48
CA PRO A 99 6.49 -6.45 -15.47
C PRO A 99 6.41 -7.49 -14.34
N LEU A 100 5.26 -7.58 -13.67
CA LEU A 100 4.97 -8.61 -12.67
C LEU A 100 4.67 -9.95 -13.35
N ASP A 101 5.67 -10.51 -14.01
CA ASP A 101 5.65 -11.78 -14.75
C ASP A 101 6.00 -12.99 -13.86
N LEU A 102 5.68 -12.91 -12.58
CA LEU A 102 5.91 -13.98 -11.60
C LEU A 102 5.02 -15.20 -11.88
N PRO A 103 5.55 -16.43 -11.77
CA PRO A 103 4.76 -17.63 -11.92
C PRO A 103 3.79 -17.80 -10.75
N GLY A 104 2.57 -18.26 -11.05
CA GLY A 104 1.53 -18.56 -10.06
C GLY A 104 0.53 -17.43 -9.84
N ASP A 105 -0.24 -17.57 -8.77
CA ASP A 105 -1.39 -16.74 -8.39
C ASP A 105 -1.14 -15.94 -7.10
N ARG A 106 0.10 -15.94 -6.59
CA ARG A 106 0.51 -15.32 -5.31
C ARG A 106 1.60 -14.29 -5.54
N ILE A 107 1.39 -13.07 -5.06
CA ILE A 107 2.38 -11.99 -5.10
C ILE A 107 2.36 -11.26 -3.75
N TYR A 108 3.29 -11.60 -2.88
CA TYR A 108 3.57 -10.87 -1.64
C TYR A 108 4.99 -11.16 -1.21
N GLY A 109 5.60 -10.25 -0.47
CA GLY A 109 7.02 -10.34 -0.15
C GLY A 109 7.34 -9.86 1.24
N ALA A 110 8.45 -10.36 1.78
CA ALA A 110 8.99 -9.89 3.04
C ALA A 110 9.41 -8.42 2.93
N GLN A 111 9.11 -7.62 3.94
CA GLN A 111 9.53 -6.21 4.06
C GLN A 111 10.77 -6.03 4.95
N ASN A 112 11.17 -7.08 5.67
CA ASN A 112 12.35 -7.06 6.53
C ASN A 112 12.96 -8.46 6.67
N ARG A 113 14.11 -8.55 7.36
CA ARG A 113 14.83 -9.82 7.60
C ARG A 113 14.13 -10.76 8.60
N ARG A 114 13.09 -10.28 9.30
CA ARG A 114 12.25 -11.07 10.21
C ARG A 114 11.04 -11.68 9.50
N TRP A 115 10.96 -11.58 8.17
CA TRP A 115 9.87 -12.13 7.35
C TRP A 115 8.48 -11.58 7.69
N SER A 116 8.40 -10.34 8.18
CA SER A 116 7.13 -9.60 8.13
C SER A 116 6.76 -9.33 6.68
N ILE A 117 5.49 -9.50 6.33
CA ILE A 117 5.00 -9.33 4.96
C ILE A 117 4.42 -7.92 4.79
N ALA A 118 4.86 -7.22 3.74
CA ALA A 118 4.27 -5.94 3.37
C ALA A 118 3.00 -6.15 2.54
N THR A 119 2.15 -5.13 2.57
CA THR A 119 0.84 -5.14 1.90
C THR A 119 0.80 -4.24 0.67
N GLY A 120 1.88 -3.50 0.38
CA GLY A 120 1.90 -2.52 -0.72
C GLY A 120 1.96 -3.11 -2.12
N ILE A 121 2.28 -4.41 -2.24
CA ILE A 121 2.05 -5.23 -3.43
C ILE A 121 1.50 -6.55 -2.91
N LEU A 122 0.25 -6.86 -3.21
CA LEU A 122 -0.43 -7.99 -2.59
C LEU A 122 -1.37 -8.71 -3.56
N LYS A 123 -1.21 -10.02 -3.65
CA LYS A 123 -2.14 -10.94 -4.28
C LYS A 123 -2.11 -12.28 -3.57
N LEU A 124 -3.26 -12.72 -3.11
CA LEU A 124 -3.52 -14.08 -2.68
C LEU A 124 -4.58 -14.69 -3.62
N PRO A 125 -4.67 -16.02 -3.72
CA PRO A 125 -5.80 -16.68 -4.35
C PRO A 125 -7.11 -16.27 -3.65
N PRO A 126 -8.21 -16.09 -4.40
CA PRO A 126 -9.52 -15.80 -3.81
C PRO A 126 -10.00 -16.83 -2.78
N ASP A 127 -9.54 -18.08 -2.87
CA ASP A 127 -9.85 -19.20 -1.96
C ASP A 127 -8.80 -19.41 -0.86
N SER A 128 -7.86 -18.48 -0.69
CA SER A 128 -6.84 -18.52 0.37
C SER A 128 -7.46 -18.46 1.77
N GLU A 129 -7.08 -19.40 2.64
CA GLU A 129 -7.50 -19.41 4.03
C GLU A 129 -6.94 -18.19 4.78
N ALA A 130 -5.69 -17.80 4.51
CA ALA A 130 -5.10 -16.60 5.10
C ALA A 130 -5.86 -15.34 4.70
N LEU A 131 -6.28 -15.22 3.44
CA LEU A 131 -7.09 -14.10 2.97
C LEU A 131 -8.43 -14.04 3.71
N ALA A 132 -9.14 -15.17 3.80
CA ALA A 132 -10.42 -15.26 4.49
C ALA A 132 -10.30 -14.86 5.97
N ARG A 133 -9.25 -15.33 6.68
CA ARG A 133 -8.99 -14.97 8.07
C ARG A 133 -8.62 -13.49 8.25
N CYS A 134 -7.86 -12.90 7.32
CA CYS A 134 -7.55 -11.46 7.36
C CYS A 134 -8.80 -10.59 7.20
N ILE A 135 -9.73 -10.99 6.32
CA ILE A 135 -11.01 -10.29 6.14
C ILE A 135 -11.85 -10.41 7.39
N ALA A 136 -12.05 -11.65 7.89
CA ALA A 136 -12.84 -11.91 9.09
C ALA A 136 -12.33 -11.12 10.31
N PHE A 137 -11.00 -11.04 10.50
CA PHE A 137 -10.42 -10.26 11.60
C PHE A 137 -10.61 -8.75 11.45
N ASN A 138 -10.58 -8.21 10.21
CA ASN A 138 -10.88 -6.80 9.95
C ASN A 138 -12.36 -6.45 10.19
N GLU A 139 -13.24 -7.44 10.15
CA GLU A 139 -14.70 -7.32 10.33
C GLU A 139 -15.16 -7.71 11.75
N GLU A 140 -14.28 -8.24 12.60
CA GLU A 140 -14.62 -8.65 13.96
C GLU A 140 -14.97 -7.45 14.84
N ASP A 141 -16.07 -7.56 15.58
CA ASP A 141 -16.39 -6.64 16.67
C ASP A 141 -15.46 -6.87 17.86
N ASN A 142 -14.82 -5.81 18.33
CA ASN A 142 -13.86 -5.85 19.42
C ASN A 142 -12.70 -6.84 19.15
N PRO A 143 -11.92 -6.65 18.07
CA PRO A 143 -10.86 -7.57 17.70
C PRO A 143 -9.75 -7.59 18.75
N ILE A 144 -9.29 -8.78 19.09
CA ILE A 144 -8.17 -9.00 20.01
C ILE A 144 -7.09 -9.75 19.23
N PRO A 145 -5.97 -9.09 18.89
CA PRO A 145 -4.90 -9.73 18.14
C PRO A 145 -4.35 -10.99 18.85
N PRO A 146 -4.35 -12.17 18.21
CA PRO A 146 -3.91 -13.41 18.84
C PRO A 146 -2.40 -13.45 19.13
N TRP A 147 -1.60 -12.60 18.50
CA TRP A 147 -0.16 -12.47 18.73
C TRP A 147 0.23 -11.46 19.82
N PHE A 148 -0.75 -10.74 20.38
CA PHE A 148 -0.50 -9.87 21.54
C PHE A 148 -0.22 -10.70 22.78
N ASP A 149 0.65 -10.20 23.65
CA ASP A 149 0.90 -10.81 24.95
C ASP A 149 -0.25 -10.54 25.94
N ALA A 150 -0.14 -11.09 27.16
CA ALA A 150 -1.20 -10.96 28.17
C ALA A 150 -1.43 -9.51 28.62
N GLU A 151 -0.39 -8.67 28.63
CA GLU A 151 -0.49 -7.26 29.05
C GLU A 151 -1.19 -6.44 27.97
N GLU A 152 -0.85 -6.67 26.70
CA GLU A 152 -1.47 -6.04 25.54
C GLU A 152 -2.95 -6.46 25.37
N ARG A 153 -3.29 -7.71 25.69
CA ARG A 153 -4.65 -8.25 25.58
C ARG A 153 -5.58 -7.83 26.71
N ALA A 154 -5.08 -7.73 27.94
CA ALA A 154 -5.87 -7.42 29.12
C ALA A 154 -6.82 -6.21 28.96
N PRO A 155 -6.39 -5.04 28.44
CA PRO A 155 -7.31 -3.91 28.24
C PRO A 155 -8.39 -4.20 27.21
N LEU A 156 -8.08 -4.92 26.13
CA LEU A 156 -9.05 -5.27 25.08
C LEU A 156 -10.07 -6.30 25.58
N GLU A 157 -9.62 -7.27 26.36
CA GLU A 157 -10.47 -8.27 27.04
C GLU A 157 -11.40 -7.60 28.05
N ALA A 158 -10.90 -6.60 28.80
CA ALA A 158 -11.73 -5.82 29.72
C ALA A 158 -12.82 -5.02 28.98
N LEU A 159 -12.49 -4.36 27.85
CA LEU A 159 -13.48 -3.67 27.02
C LEU A 159 -14.55 -4.64 26.49
N LYS A 160 -14.14 -5.80 25.99
CA LYS A 160 -15.04 -6.86 25.50
C LYS A 160 -15.96 -7.39 26.61
N ALA A 161 -15.43 -7.58 27.82
CA ALA A 161 -16.20 -8.09 28.96
C ALA A 161 -17.31 -7.14 29.43
N VAL A 162 -17.10 -5.83 29.35
CA VAL A 162 -18.10 -4.81 29.72
C VAL A 162 -18.96 -4.35 28.55
N GLY A 163 -18.77 -4.92 27.36
CA GLY A 163 -19.53 -4.59 26.15
C GLY A 163 -19.21 -3.20 25.56
N THR A 164 -18.06 -2.60 25.90
CA THR A 164 -17.63 -1.34 25.30
C THR A 164 -17.09 -1.64 23.90
N PRO A 165 -17.67 -1.08 22.82
CA PRO A 165 -17.23 -1.39 21.48
C PRO A 165 -15.86 -0.78 21.18
N HIS A 166 -15.00 -1.54 20.49
CA HIS A 166 -13.80 -1.02 19.87
C HIS A 166 -13.58 -1.63 18.49
N ARG A 167 -12.87 -0.90 17.64
CA ARG A 167 -12.61 -1.26 16.24
C ARG A 167 -11.11 -1.41 15.99
N ILE A 168 -10.77 -2.08 14.90
CA ILE A 168 -9.36 -2.27 14.51
C ILE A 168 -8.63 -0.94 14.21
N ASP A 169 -9.34 0.15 13.87
CA ASP A 169 -8.73 1.48 13.71
C ASP A 169 -8.31 2.14 15.02
N GLN A 170 -8.70 1.57 16.17
CA GLN A 170 -8.24 1.98 17.50
C GLN A 170 -7.06 1.13 18.01
N LEU A 171 -6.66 0.10 17.26
CA LEU A 171 -5.45 -0.69 17.55
C LEU A 171 -4.21 -0.08 16.87
N ASP A 172 -3.04 -0.58 17.25
CA ASP A 172 -1.74 -0.13 16.72
C ASP A 172 -1.68 -0.08 15.19
N TRP A 173 -0.86 0.85 14.66
CA TRP A 173 -0.85 1.25 13.25
C TRP A 173 -0.87 0.08 12.27
N ALA A 174 -0.01 -0.92 12.46
CA ALA A 174 0.20 -2.02 11.52
C ALA A 174 -0.75 -3.21 11.68
N VAL A 175 -1.68 -3.17 12.66
CA VAL A 175 -2.56 -4.31 12.97
C VAL A 175 -3.43 -4.70 11.78
N SER A 176 -4.17 -3.76 11.19
CA SER A 176 -5.12 -4.03 10.08
C SER A 176 -4.50 -4.51 8.77
N GLY A 177 -3.18 -4.39 8.62
CA GLY A 177 -2.49 -4.72 7.37
C GLY A 177 -1.34 -5.72 7.61
N PRO A 178 -0.07 -5.27 7.68
CA PRO A 178 1.08 -6.17 7.73
C PRO A 178 1.07 -7.20 8.86
N LEU A 179 0.55 -6.87 10.05
CA LEU A 179 0.58 -7.79 11.20
C LEU A 179 -0.43 -8.93 11.04
N ILE A 180 -1.71 -8.65 10.73
CA ILE A 180 -2.69 -9.72 10.46
C ILE A 180 -2.26 -10.60 9.29
N LEU A 181 -1.71 -9.98 8.23
CA LEU A 181 -1.32 -10.71 7.03
C LEU A 181 -0.16 -11.65 7.36
N THR A 182 0.86 -11.16 8.06
CA THR A 182 1.99 -11.99 8.48
C THR A 182 1.53 -13.13 9.38
N HIS A 183 0.66 -12.83 10.36
CA HIS A 183 0.17 -13.84 11.31
C HIS A 183 -0.60 -14.95 10.59
N PHE A 184 -1.62 -14.62 9.80
CA PHE A 184 -2.46 -15.64 9.16
C PHE A 184 -1.75 -16.38 8.04
N LEU A 185 -0.79 -15.76 7.34
CA LEU A 185 0.09 -16.49 6.43
C LEU A 185 0.96 -17.52 7.17
N GLN A 186 1.44 -17.20 8.37
CA GLN A 186 2.23 -18.13 9.18
C GLN A 186 1.36 -19.28 9.70
N GLU A 187 0.19 -18.96 10.24
CA GLU A 187 -0.72 -19.93 10.85
C GLU A 187 -1.23 -20.97 9.82
N THR A 188 -1.55 -20.53 8.61
CA THR A 188 -2.03 -21.39 7.50
C THR A 188 -0.89 -22.07 6.74
N GLY A 189 0.36 -21.70 7.01
CA GLY A 189 1.53 -22.17 6.27
C GLY A 189 1.69 -21.58 4.86
N GLU A 190 0.87 -20.60 4.46
CA GLU A 190 0.94 -19.90 3.18
C GLU A 190 2.15 -18.93 3.10
N ILE A 191 2.78 -18.62 4.23
CA ILE A 191 4.01 -17.80 4.32
C ILE A 191 5.16 -18.34 3.47
N LYS A 192 5.20 -19.65 3.21
CA LYS A 192 6.23 -20.32 2.40
C LYS A 192 6.31 -19.82 0.95
N HIS A 193 5.26 -19.14 0.47
CA HIS A 193 5.22 -18.56 -0.88
C HIS A 193 5.73 -17.11 -0.92
N ALA A 194 6.06 -16.51 0.22
CA ALA A 194 6.52 -15.13 0.28
C ALA A 194 7.81 -14.92 -0.51
N LEU A 195 7.82 -13.88 -1.34
CA LEU A 195 8.97 -13.49 -2.13
C LEU A 195 10.08 -12.91 -1.23
N PRO A 196 11.35 -13.11 -1.59
CA PRO A 196 12.46 -12.48 -0.88
C PRO A 196 12.37 -10.96 -0.94
N LEU A 197 12.83 -10.30 0.13
CA LEU A 197 12.88 -8.83 0.28
C LEU A 197 13.24 -8.08 -1.01
N ARG A 198 14.32 -8.52 -1.70
CA ARG A 198 14.86 -7.86 -2.91
C ARG A 198 13.91 -7.79 -4.11
N PHE A 199 12.82 -8.55 -4.12
CA PHE A 199 11.89 -8.63 -5.24
C PHE A 199 10.94 -7.44 -5.25
N LEU A 200 10.33 -7.12 -4.10
CA LEU A 200 9.29 -6.08 -4.00
C LEU A 200 9.72 -4.88 -3.14
N TYR A 201 10.64 -5.10 -2.19
CA TYR A 201 11.07 -4.09 -1.22
C TYR A 201 12.61 -4.08 -1.13
N PRO A 202 13.31 -3.75 -2.23
CA PRO A 202 14.77 -3.95 -2.37
C PRO A 202 15.64 -3.13 -1.42
N PHE A 203 15.06 -2.14 -0.78
CA PHE A 203 15.76 -1.27 0.15
C PHE A 203 15.14 -1.39 1.54
N ASP A 204 15.95 -1.19 2.57
CA ASP A 204 15.43 -1.05 3.93
C ASP A 204 14.90 0.38 4.17
N THR A 205 13.94 0.51 5.07
CA THR A 205 13.28 1.80 5.40
C THR A 205 14.25 2.88 5.87
N ARG A 206 15.42 2.52 6.44
CA ARG A 206 16.43 3.48 6.92
C ARG A 206 17.23 4.10 5.78
N ARG A 207 17.56 3.30 4.76
CA ARG A 207 18.20 3.77 3.52
C ARG A 207 17.22 4.56 2.65
N LEU A 208 15.94 4.20 2.68
CA LEU A 208 14.92 4.80 1.83
C LEU A 208 14.49 6.22 2.18
N ARG A 209 14.59 6.63 3.46
CA ARG A 209 14.27 8.02 3.87
C ARG A 209 15.18 9.08 3.24
N LYS A 210 16.31 8.66 2.65
CA LYS A 210 17.23 9.51 1.88
C LYS A 210 17.32 9.10 0.40
N PHE A 211 16.94 7.87 0.09
CA PHE A 211 16.82 7.40 -1.28
C PHE A 211 15.77 8.23 -2.02
N GLY A 212 16.00 8.46 -3.30
CA GLY A 212 15.09 9.25 -4.12
C GLY A 212 15.61 10.65 -4.45
N PHE A 213 16.46 11.21 -3.57
CA PHE A 213 17.01 12.58 -3.71
C PHE A 213 18.43 12.61 -4.27
N GLU A 214 19.09 11.46 -4.36
CA GLU A 214 20.41 11.31 -4.99
C GLU A 214 20.28 11.49 -6.51
N THR A 215 21.28 12.11 -7.13
CA THR A 215 21.32 12.39 -8.58
C THR A 215 21.94 11.27 -9.42
N ASP A 216 22.54 10.26 -8.75
CA ASP A 216 23.11 9.12 -9.45
C ASP A 216 22.02 8.25 -10.08
N ASP A 217 22.37 7.55 -11.15
CA ASP A 217 21.49 6.54 -11.74
C ASP A 217 21.16 5.46 -10.69
N TYR A 218 19.87 5.22 -10.48
CA TYR A 218 19.38 4.24 -9.52
C TYR A 218 19.46 2.81 -10.04
N ARG A 219 19.44 2.61 -11.37
CA ARG A 219 19.34 1.28 -12.00
C ARG A 219 20.49 0.34 -11.60
N PRO A 220 21.76 0.79 -11.53
CA PRO A 220 22.86 -0.05 -11.06
C PRO A 220 22.73 -0.49 -9.59
N LYS A 221 21.90 0.19 -8.78
CA LYS A 221 21.65 -0.14 -7.36
C LYS A 221 20.59 -1.23 -7.20
N LEU A 222 19.87 -1.58 -8.26
CA LEU A 222 18.80 -2.58 -8.22
C LEU A 222 19.29 -3.98 -8.55
N ASN A 223 18.65 -4.97 -7.93
CA ASN A 223 18.84 -6.35 -8.33
C ASN A 223 18.08 -6.61 -9.64
N LYS A 224 18.61 -7.49 -10.50
CA LYS A 224 17.91 -7.92 -11.74
C LYS A 224 16.54 -8.58 -11.47
N GLN A 225 16.31 -9.04 -10.24
CA GLN A 225 15.06 -9.65 -9.79
C GLN A 225 14.12 -8.65 -9.10
N THR A 226 14.43 -7.36 -9.07
CA THR A 226 13.56 -6.33 -8.49
C THR A 226 12.41 -6.00 -9.45
N TYR A 227 11.20 -6.09 -8.93
CA TYR A 227 9.95 -5.80 -9.62
C TYR A 227 9.32 -4.49 -9.19
N SER A 228 9.46 -4.14 -7.90
CA SER A 228 8.87 -2.94 -7.35
C SER A 228 9.83 -2.20 -6.43
N ILE A 229 9.64 -0.89 -6.31
CA ILE A 229 10.28 -0.03 -5.32
C ILE A 229 9.18 0.76 -4.62
N HIS A 230 9.16 0.69 -3.29
CA HIS A 230 8.22 1.47 -2.49
C HIS A 230 8.75 2.89 -2.26
N LEU A 231 7.90 3.88 -2.50
CA LEU A 231 8.16 5.31 -2.43
C LEU A 231 7.53 5.87 -1.13
N PHE A 232 8.22 5.71 -0.01
CA PHE A 232 7.69 6.01 1.33
C PHE A 232 7.03 7.39 1.48
N GLY A 233 5.97 7.45 2.30
CA GLY A 233 5.31 8.72 2.63
C GLY A 233 6.24 9.80 3.24
N GLU A 234 7.37 9.41 3.83
CA GLU A 234 8.41 10.37 4.27
C GLU A 234 9.07 11.09 3.08
N ASN A 235 9.28 10.40 1.96
CA ASN A 235 9.78 11.04 0.74
C ASN A 235 8.76 12.05 0.22
N ARG A 236 7.48 11.67 0.19
CA ARG A 236 6.37 12.58 -0.15
C ARG A 236 6.36 13.82 0.75
N ARG A 237 6.52 13.65 2.07
CA ARG A 237 6.62 14.75 3.03
C ARG A 237 7.81 15.67 2.75
N LEU A 238 8.99 15.11 2.52
CA LEU A 238 10.20 15.87 2.21
C LEU A 238 10.10 16.61 0.86
N LEU A 239 9.50 16.00 -0.16
CA LEU A 239 9.22 16.63 -1.45
C LEU A 239 8.33 17.87 -1.26
N MET A 240 7.27 17.74 -0.47
CA MET A 240 6.37 18.85 -0.16
C MET A 240 7.07 19.97 0.64
N GLU A 241 7.82 19.62 1.69
CA GLU A 241 8.43 20.60 2.59
C GLU A 241 9.65 21.33 2.01
N LYS A 242 10.42 20.67 1.12
CA LYS A 242 11.73 21.18 0.68
C LYS A 242 11.82 21.47 -0.82
N PHE A 243 10.88 20.98 -1.60
CA PHE A 243 10.94 21.01 -3.06
C PHE A 243 9.60 21.43 -3.69
N ASP A 244 8.74 22.12 -2.93
CA ASP A 244 7.43 22.60 -3.37
C ASP A 244 6.56 21.50 -4.00
N GLY A 245 6.71 20.28 -3.51
CA GLY A 245 5.99 19.12 -4.00
C GLY A 245 6.42 18.65 -5.39
N LEU A 246 7.60 19.05 -5.86
CA LEU A 246 8.18 18.69 -7.15
C LEU A 246 9.41 17.79 -6.96
N PRO A 247 9.72 16.91 -7.93
CA PRO A 247 10.95 16.13 -7.89
C PRO A 247 12.17 17.06 -8.08
N PRO A 248 13.21 16.95 -7.24
CA PRO A 248 14.45 17.68 -7.46
C PRO A 248 15.07 17.27 -8.80
N LYS A 249 15.67 18.21 -9.52
CA LYS A 249 16.30 17.96 -10.82
C LYS A 249 17.33 16.83 -10.74
N ASP A 250 17.31 15.94 -11.73
CA ASP A 250 18.21 14.78 -11.87
C ASP A 250 18.13 13.74 -10.74
N SER A 251 17.27 13.96 -9.74
CA SER A 251 17.00 12.96 -8.71
C SER A 251 16.33 11.73 -9.29
N PHE A 252 16.33 10.62 -8.55
CA PHE A 252 15.57 9.42 -8.91
C PHE A 252 14.11 9.74 -9.28
N PHE A 253 13.45 10.62 -8.52
CA PHE A 253 12.06 11.01 -8.80
C PHE A 253 11.91 11.75 -10.15
N ASP A 254 12.84 12.63 -10.48
CA ASP A 254 12.87 13.31 -11.78
C ASP A 254 13.17 12.32 -12.92
N GLN A 255 14.10 11.39 -12.70
CA GLN A 255 14.44 10.34 -13.67
C GLN A 255 13.22 9.45 -14.00
N ILE A 256 12.47 8.97 -12.99
CA ILE A 256 11.27 8.15 -13.24
C ILE A 256 10.14 8.97 -13.88
N CYS A 257 9.98 10.25 -13.54
CA CYS A 257 8.98 11.10 -14.19
C CYS A 257 9.31 11.28 -15.68
N ARG A 258 10.59 11.55 -16.01
CA ARG A 258 11.05 11.65 -17.41
C ARG A 258 10.88 10.35 -18.17
N GLN A 259 11.24 9.22 -17.55
CA GLN A 259 11.09 7.88 -18.13
C GLN A 259 9.65 7.60 -18.56
N HIS A 260 8.68 8.00 -17.73
CA HIS A 260 7.26 7.73 -17.93
C HIS A 260 6.47 8.94 -18.48
N ASN A 261 7.16 9.94 -19.02
CA ASN A 261 6.55 11.16 -19.59
C ASN A 261 5.58 11.91 -18.66
N ILE A 262 5.76 11.80 -17.34
CA ILE A 262 5.00 12.54 -16.35
C ILE A 262 5.51 13.98 -16.30
N ARG A 263 4.58 14.95 -16.18
CA ARG A 263 4.89 16.39 -16.05
C ARG A 263 4.57 16.88 -14.63
N PRO A 264 5.52 16.80 -13.68
CA PRO A 264 5.26 17.10 -12.26
C PRO A 264 4.65 18.47 -12.00
N GLY A 265 5.08 19.50 -12.75
CA GLY A 265 4.58 20.87 -12.59
C GLY A 265 3.07 21.06 -12.86
N THR A 266 2.42 20.11 -13.54
CA THR A 266 0.96 20.14 -13.79
C THR A 266 0.14 19.48 -12.67
N MET A 267 0.80 18.67 -11.84
CA MET A 267 0.19 17.85 -10.80
C MET A 267 1.14 17.73 -9.58
N PRO A 268 1.56 18.84 -8.96
CA PRO A 268 2.48 18.81 -7.83
C PRO A 268 1.87 18.09 -6.61
N ILE A 269 2.74 17.61 -5.72
CA ILE A 269 2.31 17.19 -4.39
C ILE A 269 1.90 18.43 -3.61
N LEU A 270 0.63 18.50 -3.21
CA LEU A 270 0.12 19.62 -2.43
C LEU A 270 -0.02 19.23 -0.95
N PRO A 271 -0.02 20.23 -0.04
CA PRO A 271 -0.50 20.02 1.32
C PRO A 271 -1.91 19.45 1.28
N ASP A 272 -2.19 18.49 2.16
CA ASP A 272 -3.51 17.92 2.28
C ASP A 272 -4.51 19.06 2.57
N GLU A 273 -5.63 19.11 1.83
CA GLU A 273 -6.67 20.14 1.98
C GLU A 273 -7.34 20.11 3.37
N THR A 274 -7.03 19.11 4.20
CA THR A 274 -7.44 19.01 5.61
C THR A 274 -6.19 18.87 6.48
N PRO A 275 -5.95 19.76 7.45
CA PRO A 275 -4.81 19.62 8.35
C PRO A 275 -4.85 18.27 9.06
N LEU A 276 -3.85 17.43 8.79
CA LEU A 276 -3.62 16.22 9.56
C LEU A 276 -3.19 16.61 10.98
N ALA A 277 -3.97 16.23 11.99
CA ALA A 277 -3.40 16.06 13.32
C ALA A 277 -2.31 14.99 13.21
N ILE A 278 -1.06 15.39 13.41
CA ILE A 278 0.10 14.50 13.34
C ILE A 278 0.11 13.67 14.63
N ASP A 279 -0.32 12.41 14.55
CA ASP A 279 0.01 11.44 15.61
C ASP A 279 1.47 11.00 15.46
N ALA A 280 2.27 11.34 16.46
CA ALA A 280 3.71 11.10 16.57
C ALA A 280 4.08 9.61 16.79
N GLY A 281 3.30 8.66 16.26
CA GLY A 281 3.45 7.22 16.53
C GLY A 281 4.35 6.44 15.57
N ALA A 282 4.79 6.99 14.43
CA ALA A 282 5.45 6.22 13.37
C ALA A 282 6.96 5.93 13.60
N ALA A 283 7.39 5.85 14.86
CA ALA A 283 8.79 5.58 15.22
C ALA A 283 8.91 4.39 16.17
N LYS A 284 8.39 3.22 15.80
CA LYS A 284 8.81 1.91 16.30
C LYS A 284 8.20 0.79 15.43
N ALA A 285 8.94 0.39 14.41
CA ALA A 285 8.88 -0.92 13.75
C ALA A 285 10.23 -1.19 13.09
#